data_AF-A0A7S4W5M1-F1
#
_entry.id   AF-A0A7S4W5M1-F1
#
_cell.length_a   1.000
_cell.length_b   1.000
_cell.length_c   1.000
_cell.angle_alpha   90.00
_cell.angle_beta   90.00
_cell.angle_gamma   90.00
#
_symmetry.space_group_name_H-M   'P 1'
#
loop_
_entity.id
_entity.type
_entity.pdbx_description
1 polymer ?
#
loop_
_entity_poly.entity_id
_entity_poly.type
_entity_poly.pdbx_seq_one_letter_code
_entity_poly.pdbx_strand_id
1 'polypeptide(L)'
;WNLQYQELIRYRNEHGDFLVPQVYASNPTLGKWVSNQRQAYQRYLDNKPSQITPERIQQLNDIDFLWEPLEYKWNLQYQELIRYRNEHGNFLVPTVYTPNPTLR
;
A
#
# COMPACT_ATOMS: atom_id res chain seq x y z
N TRP A 1 2.62 11.98 -15.10
CA TRP A 1 1.58 10.93 -15.01
C TRP A 1 2.12 9.62 -15.60
N ASN A 2 2.22 9.49 -16.94
CA ASN A 2 2.63 8.24 -17.61
C ASN A 2 3.91 7.59 -17.04
N LEU A 3 4.97 8.38 -16.82
CA LEU A 3 6.22 7.87 -16.24
C LEU A 3 5.99 7.23 -14.86
N GLN A 4 5.31 7.93 -13.96
CA GLN A 4 5.05 7.44 -12.60
C GLN A 4 4.08 6.26 -12.57
N TYR A 5 3.12 6.24 -13.50
CA TYR A 5 2.22 5.11 -13.68
C TYR A 5 2.96 3.84 -14.11
N GLN A 6 3.92 3.96 -15.04
CA GLN A 6 4.77 2.83 -15.43
C GLN A 6 5.69 2.38 -14.29
N GLU A 7 6.26 3.32 -13.54
CA GLU A 7 7.09 3.01 -12.36
C GLU A 7 6.28 2.33 -11.25
N LEU A 8 5.01 2.69 -11.07
CA LEU A 8 4.09 1.99 -10.15
C LEU A 8 3.85 0.53 -10.59
N ILE A 9 3.65 0.29 -11.89
CA ILE A 9 3.49 -1.07 -12.43
C ILE A 9 4.77 -1.88 -12.21
N ARG A 10 5.95 -1.28 -12.45
CA ARG A 10 7.24 -1.92 -12.18
C ARG A 10 7.37 -2.29 -10.70
N TYR A 11 7.04 -1.36 -9.81
CA TYR A 11 7.03 -1.62 -8.38
C TYR A 11 6.17 -2.83 -8.01
N ARG A 12 4.94 -2.92 -8.56
CA ARG A 12 4.07 -4.09 -8.36
C ARG A 12 4.72 -5.39 -8.84
N ASN A 13 5.37 -5.36 -10.00
CA ASN A 13 6.03 -6.55 -10.54
C ASN A 13 7.24 -7.00 -9.70
N GLU A 14 7.95 -6.05 -9.08
CA GLU A 14 9.12 -6.33 -8.25
C GLU A 14 8.77 -6.74 -6.82
N HIS A 15 7.75 -6.11 -6.23
CA HIS A 15 7.39 -6.27 -4.82
C HIS A 15 6.13 -7.14 -4.60
N GLY A 16 5.33 -7.35 -5.63
CA GLY A 16 4.05 -8.07 -5.55
C GLY A 16 2.88 -7.23 -5.03
N ASP A 17 3.11 -5.96 -4.64
CA ASP A 17 2.10 -5.08 -4.05
C ASP A 17 2.22 -3.61 -4.52
N PHE A 18 1.28 -2.76 -4.08
CA PHE A 18 1.31 -1.30 -4.31
C PHE A 18 1.61 -0.51 -3.03
N LEU A 19 2.23 -1.14 -2.04
CA LEU A 19 2.57 -0.55 -0.74
C LEU A 19 3.85 0.27 -0.82
N VAL A 20 3.97 1.10 -1.86
CA VAL A 20 5.10 2.01 -2.06
C VAL A 20 5.29 2.87 -0.81
N PRO A 21 6.45 2.80 -0.13
CA PRO A 21 6.76 3.64 1.01
C PRO A 21 6.76 5.12 0.60
N GLN A 22 6.34 6.00 1.50
CA GLN A 22 6.44 7.45 1.25
C GLN A 22 7.89 7.87 1.01
N VAL A 23 8.83 7.28 1.77
CA VAL A 23 10.27 7.40 1.58
C VAL A 23 10.75 6.13 0.88
N TYR A 24 10.53 6.05 -0.43
CA TYR A 24 11.04 4.94 -1.24
C TYR A 24 12.47 5.28 -1.71
N ALA A 25 13.48 4.68 -1.08
CA ALA A 25 14.88 5.04 -1.33
C ALA A 25 15.31 4.83 -2.79
N SER A 26 14.83 3.78 -3.45
CA SER A 26 15.14 3.48 -4.85
C SER A 26 14.50 4.48 -5.81
N ASN A 27 13.31 4.99 -5.49
CA ASN A 27 12.64 6.02 -6.28
C ASN A 27 11.80 6.96 -5.38
N PRO A 28 12.43 8.00 -4.79
CA PRO A 28 11.73 8.91 -3.88
C PRO A 28 10.59 9.69 -4.56
N THR A 29 10.69 9.87 -5.89
CA THR A 29 9.65 10.56 -6.67
C THR A 29 8.37 9.74 -6.75
N LEU A 30 8.47 8.41 -6.88
CA LEU A 30 7.33 7.51 -6.91
C LEU A 30 6.61 7.49 -5.56
N GLY A 31 7.35 7.38 -4.45
CA GLY A 31 6.76 7.39 -3.09
C GLY A 31 5.95 8.67 -2.81
N LYS A 32 6.50 9.84 -3.19
CA LYS A 32 5.78 11.11 -3.11
C LYS A 32 4.58 11.16 -4.06
N TRP A 33 4.73 10.66 -5.28
CA TRP A 33 3.65 10.64 -6.27
C TRP A 33 2.46 9.79 -5.82
N VAL A 34 2.72 8.59 -5.30
CA VAL A 34 1.70 7.68 -4.73
C VAL A 34 0.99 8.33 -3.55
N SER A 35 1.73 8.96 -2.61
CA SER A 35 1.14 9.69 -1.49
C SER A 35 0.23 10.83 -1.96
N ASN A 36 0.66 11.58 -2.98
CA ASN A 36 -0.15 12.65 -3.56
C ASN A 36 -1.42 12.11 -4.23
N GLN A 37 -1.37 10.95 -4.91
CA GLN A 37 -2.57 10.35 -5.50
C GLN A 37 -3.59 9.99 -4.43
N ARG A 38 -3.16 9.33 -3.34
CA ARG A 38 -4.04 8.96 -2.21
C ARG A 38 -4.69 10.19 -1.58
N GLN A 39 -3.92 11.24 -1.33
CA GLN A 39 -4.47 12.50 -0.79
C GLN A 39 -5.44 13.18 -1.75
N ALA A 40 -5.13 13.20 -3.06
CA ALA A 40 -6.01 13.77 -4.06
C ALA A 40 -7.32 12.97 -4.19
N TYR A 41 -7.26 11.64 -4.09
CA TYR A 41 -8.44 10.78 -4.10
C TYR A 41 -9.30 10.99 -2.85
N GLN A 42 -8.71 11.08 -1.65
CA GLN A 42 -9.47 11.41 -0.45
C GLN A 42 -10.20 12.76 -0.58
N ARG A 43 -9.53 13.78 -1.12
CA ARG A 43 -10.17 15.08 -1.39
C ARG A 43 -11.31 14.96 -2.38
N TYR A 44 -11.16 14.12 -3.41
CA TYR A 44 -12.22 13.85 -4.38
C TYR A 44 -13.44 13.21 -3.71
N LEU A 45 -13.25 12.21 -2.84
CA LEU A 45 -14.34 11.59 -2.06
C LEU A 45 -15.02 12.59 -1.10
N ASP A 46 -14.24 13.48 -0.49
CA ASP A 46 -14.75 14.54 0.40
C ASP A 46 -15.48 15.68 -0.34
N ASN A 47 -15.66 15.60 -1.67
CA ASN A 47 -16.17 16.68 -2.53
C ASN A 47 -15.37 18.00 -2.41
N LYS A 48 -14.05 17.89 -2.14
CA LYS A 48 -13.12 19.03 -2.06
C LYS A 48 -12.37 19.21 -3.39
N PRO A 49 -11.83 20.41 -3.67
CA PRO A 49 -10.96 20.63 -4.83
C PRO A 49 -9.78 19.65 -4.83
N SER A 50 -9.68 18.87 -5.91
CA SER A 50 -8.65 17.86 -6.13
C SER A 50 -8.02 18.00 -7.50
N GLN A 51 -6.78 17.54 -7.62
CA GLN A 51 -5.99 17.53 -8.86
C GLN A 51 -6.07 16.19 -9.60
N ILE A 52 -6.78 15.21 -9.04
CA ILE A 52 -7.02 13.93 -9.69
C ILE A 52 -8.31 14.00 -10.50
N THR A 53 -8.25 13.50 -11.73
CA THR A 53 -9.43 13.44 -12.62
C THR A 53 -10.08 12.06 -12.53
N PRO A 54 -11.37 11.92 -12.86
CA PRO A 54 -12.05 10.62 -12.87
C PRO A 54 -11.35 9.58 -13.76
N GLU A 55 -10.77 10.00 -14.88
CA GLU A 55 -10.04 9.10 -15.81
C GLU A 55 -8.77 8.55 -15.15
N ARG A 56 -8.08 9.37 -14.35
CA ARG A 56 -6.89 8.97 -13.60
C ARG A 56 -7.23 8.02 -12.45
N ILE A 57 -8.38 8.22 -11.81
CA ILE A 57 -8.92 7.29 -10.81
C ILE A 57 -9.20 5.95 -11.49
N GLN A 58 -9.89 5.96 -12.63
CA GLN A 58 -10.21 4.74 -13.37
C GLN A 58 -8.94 3.97 -13.77
N GLN A 59 -7.93 4.67 -14.32
CA GLN A 59 -6.65 4.03 -14.67
C GLN A 59 -5.96 3.36 -13.49
N LEU A 60 -6.05 3.96 -12.29
CA LEU A 60 -5.49 3.36 -11.07
C LEU A 60 -6.35 2.19 -10.57
N ASN A 61 -7.67 2.27 -10.70
CA ASN A 61 -8.58 1.19 -10.37
C ASN A 61 -8.40 -0.02 -11.30
N ASP A 62 -8.13 0.20 -12.59
CA ASP A 62 -7.92 -0.87 -13.58
C ASP A 62 -6.70 -1.76 -13.25
N ILE A 63 -5.79 -1.26 -12.42
CA ILE A 63 -4.62 -2.02 -11.95
C ILE A 63 -4.75 -2.46 -10.49
N ASP A 64 -5.94 -2.39 -9.89
CA ASP A 64 -6.19 -2.69 -8.47
C ASP A 64 -5.32 -1.87 -7.51
N PHE A 65 -5.13 -0.58 -7.82
CA PHE A 65 -4.32 0.30 -6.97
C PHE A 65 -4.91 0.43 -5.57
N LEU A 66 -4.06 0.21 -4.56
CA LEU A 66 -4.44 0.32 -3.15
C LEU A 66 -4.48 1.78 -2.69
N TRP A 67 -5.69 2.35 -2.66
CA TRP A 67 -5.98 3.67 -2.11
C TRP A 67 -5.79 3.72 -0.59
N GLU A 68 -6.16 2.66 0.13
CA GLU A 68 -6.11 2.54 1.58
C GLU A 68 -5.07 1.50 2.05
N PRO A 69 -3.78 1.86 2.09
CA PRO A 69 -2.70 0.91 2.41
C PRO A 69 -2.68 0.49 3.88
N LEU A 70 -3.25 1.29 4.79
CA LEU A 70 -3.24 1.00 6.23
C LEU A 70 -4.17 -0.17 6.56
N GLU A 71 -5.38 -0.15 6.03
CA GLU A 71 -6.34 -1.24 6.22
C GLU A 71 -5.81 -2.54 5.59
N TYR A 72 -5.25 -2.46 4.38
CA TYR A 72 -4.62 -3.62 3.75
C TYR A 72 -3.47 -4.20 4.59
N LYS A 73 -2.57 -3.34 5.10
CA LYS A 73 -1.48 -3.77 6.00
C LYS A 73 -2.01 -4.38 7.29
N TRP A 74 -3.03 -3.79 7.89
CA TRP A 74 -3.65 -4.31 9.10
C TRP A 74 -4.26 -5.69 8.86
N ASN A 75 -5.00 -5.85 7.76
CA ASN A 75 -5.58 -7.14 7.39
C ASN A 75 -4.51 -8.21 7.16
N LEU A 76 -3.40 -7.85 6.49
CA LEU A 76 -2.26 -8.76 6.30
C LEU A 76 -1.64 -9.17 7.63
N GLN A 77 -1.37 -8.21 8.53
CA GLN A 77 -0.82 -8.47 9.85
C GLN A 77 -1.78 -9.32 10.71
N TYR A 78 -3.07 -9.05 10.64
CA TYR A 78 -4.10 -9.79 11.37
C TYR A 78 -4.18 -11.25 10.90
N GLN A 79 -4.13 -11.50 9.59
CA GLN A 79 -4.09 -12.86 9.06
C GLN A 79 -2.83 -13.61 9.49
N GLU A 80 -1.67 -12.95 9.48
CA GLU A 80 -0.42 -13.52 9.98
C GLU A 80 -0.47 -13.82 11.48
N LEU A 81 -1.14 -12.99 12.29
CA LEU A 81 -1.38 -13.26 13.72
C LEU A 81 -2.27 -14.48 13.93
N ILE A 82 -3.33 -14.64 13.14
CA ILE A 82 -4.18 -15.85 13.19
C ILE A 82 -3.35 -17.08 12.83
N ARG A 83 -2.53 -17.00 11.80
CA ARG A 83 -1.63 -18.08 11.39
C ARG A 83 -0.66 -18.44 12.51
N TYR A 84 0.00 -17.45 13.11
CA TYR A 84 0.87 -17.65 14.26
C TYR A 84 0.17 -18.38 15.39
N ARG A 85 -1.06 -17.95 15.75
CA ARG A 85 -1.86 -18.61 16.78
C ARG A 85 -2.17 -20.05 16.43
N ASN A 86 -2.49 -20.35 15.17
CA ASN A 86 -2.79 -21.72 14.73
C ASN A 86 -1.54 -22.61 14.82
N GLU A 87 -0.35 -22.07 14.53
CA GLU A 87 0.92 -22.81 14.57
C GLU A 87 1.48 -22.97 16.00
N HIS A 88 1.32 -21.96 16.85
CA HIS A 88 1.97 -21.89 18.17
C HIS A 88 1.01 -21.95 19.38
N GLY A 89 -0.31 -21.92 19.14
CA GLY A 89 -1.35 -22.04 20.17
C GLY A 89 -1.55 -20.79 21.03
N ASN A 90 -0.85 -19.69 20.77
CA ASN A 90 -0.93 -18.45 21.54
C ASN A 90 -0.64 -17.21 20.67
N PHE A 91 -0.81 -16.01 21.23
CA PHE A 91 -0.55 -14.73 20.57
C PHE A 91 0.73 -14.03 21.05
N LEU A 92 1.60 -14.74 21.78
CA LEU A 92 2.85 -14.21 22.31
C LEU A 92 3.92 -14.23 21.22
N VAL A 93 3.72 -13.40 20.20
CA VAL A 93 4.66 -13.25 19.10
C VAL A 93 6.00 -12.73 19.65
N PRO A 94 7.12 -13.45 19.43
CA PRO A 94 8.43 -12.99 19.86
C PRO A 94 8.79 -11.67 19.19
N THR A 95 9.57 -10.83 19.88
CA THR A 95 10.03 -9.52 19.39
C THR A 95 10.77 -9.60 18.04
N VAL A 96 11.30 -10.78 17.70
CA VAL A 96 11.83 -11.10 16.38
C VAL A 96 11.11 -12.35 15.88
N TYR A 97 9.99 -12.16 15.17
CA TYR A 97 9.33 -13.23 14.45
C TYR A 97 9.87 -13.29 13.02
N THR A 98 10.67 -14.31 12.70
CA THR A 98 11.40 -14.40 11.43
C THR A 98 10.51 -14.46 10.17
N PRO A 99 9.29 -15.04 10.20
CA PRO A 99 8.38 -14.96 9.04
C PRO A 99 7.83 -13.56 8.79
N ASN A 100 7.65 -12.75 9.85
CA ASN A 100 7.29 -11.34 9.72
C ASN A 100 7.83 -10.52 10.92
N PRO A 101 8.96 -9.80 10.75
CA PRO A 101 9.60 -9.06 11.84
C PRO A 101 8.82 -7.82 12.30
N THR A 102 7.71 -7.49 11.63
CA THR A 102 6.82 -6.39 12.00
C THR A 102 5.51 -6.87 12.65
N LEU A 103 5.34 -8.18 12.83
CA LEU A 103 4.21 -8.78 13.52
C LEU A 103 4.39 -8.58 15.03
N ARG A 104 3.64 -7.63 15.60
CA ARG A 104 3.69 -7.27 17.03
C ARG A 104 2.38 -6.64 17.47
#